data_AF-A0A957JPS1-F1
#
_entry.id   AF-A0A957JPS1-F1
#
_cell.length_a   1.000
_cell.length_b   1.000
_cell.length_c   1.000
_cell.angle_alpha   90.00
_cell.angle_beta   90.00
_cell.angle_gamma   90.00
#
_symmetry.space_group_name_H-M   'P 1'
#
loop_
_entity.id
_entity.type
_entity.pdbx_description
1 polymer ?
#
loop_
_entity_poly.entity_id
_entity_poly.type
_entity_poly.pdbx_seq_one_letter_code
_entity_poly.pdbx_strand_id
1 'polypeptide(L)' 'MPELPEVETVVRALRRPLLGRIITEVRNYWPRHIATPSVAELQ' A
#
# COMPACT_ATOMS: atom_id res chain seq x y z
N MET A 1 9.96 -8.76 6.35
CA MET A 1 9.50 -8.11 5.11
C MET A 1 9.46 -9.20 4.05
N PRO A 2 8.39 -9.34 3.25
CA PRO A 2 8.39 -10.29 2.14
C PRO A 2 9.47 -9.90 1.13
N GLU A 3 10.09 -10.89 0.47
CA GLU A 3 11.07 -10.64 -0.59
C GLU A 3 10.35 -10.33 -1.92
N LEU A 4 11.14 -9.92 -2.92
CA LEU A 4 10.61 -9.54 -4.24
C LEU A 4 9.67 -10.60 -4.86
N PRO A 5 9.98 -11.92 -4.83
CA PRO A 5 9.11 -12.94 -5.42
C PRO A 5 7.72 -13.03 -4.76
N GLU A 6 7.66 -12.90 -3.44
CA GLU A 6 6.42 -12.92 -2.66
C GLU A 6 5.60 -11.65 -2.94
N VAL A 7 6.26 -10.49 -3.01
CA VAL A 7 5.61 -9.23 -3.40
C VAL A 7 4.98 -9.34 -4.78
N GLU A 8 5.69 -9.91 -5.76
CA GLU A 8 5.17 -10.08 -7.12
C GLU A 8 3.94 -11.00 -7.16
N THR A 9 3.94 -12.06 -6.36
CA THR A 9 2.80 -12.97 -6.22
C THR A 9 1.55 -12.22 -5.74
N VAL A 10 1.71 -11.38 -4.71
CA VAL A 10 0.61 -10.55 -4.18
C VAL A 10 0.14 -9.52 -5.22
N VAL A 11 1.06 -8.85 -5.91
CA VAL A 11 0.74 -7.86 -6.94
C VAL A 11 -0.09 -8.48 -8.07
N ARG A 12 0.33 -9.65 -8.58
CA ARG A 12 -0.39 -10.35 -9.66
C ARG A 12 -1.79 -10.77 -9.23
N ALA A 13 -1.96 -11.23 -8.00
CA ALA A 13 -3.26 -11.61 -7.45
C ALA A 13 -4.20 -10.41 -7.28
N LEU A 14 -3.71 -9.27 -6.80
CA LEU A 14 -4.51 -8.08 -6.52
C LEU A 14 -4.86 -7.26 -7.78
N ARG A 15 -4.06 -7.34 -8.84
CA ARG A 15 -4.24 -6.50 -10.05
C ARG A 15 -5.61 -6.69 -10.70
N ARG A 16 -6.04 -7.92 -10.97
CA ARG A 16 -7.34 -8.19 -11.63
C ARG A 16 -8.55 -7.71 -10.81
N PRO A 17 -8.68 -8.03 -9.52
CA PRO A 17 -9.86 -7.62 -8.77
C PRO A 17 -9.92 -6.12 -8.48
N LEU A 18 -8.79 -5.40 -8.42
CA LEU A 18 -8.78 -4.00 -7.95
C LEU A 18 -8.78 -2.96 -9.07
N LEU A 19 -8.28 -3.27 -10.27
CA LEU A 19 -8.23 -2.29 -11.36
C LEU A 19 -9.64 -1.81 -11.76
N GLY A 20 -9.77 -0.49 -12.00
CA GLY A 20 -11.02 0.16 -12.38
C GLY A 20 -11.98 0.48 -11.23
N ARG A 21 -11.62 0.15 -9.98
CA ARG A 21 -12.42 0.47 -8.80
C ARG A 21 -12.04 1.82 -8.20
N ILE A 22 -12.99 2.45 -7.52
CA ILE A 22 -12.81 3.68 -6.76
C ILE A 22 -12.82 3.35 -5.28
N ILE A 23 -11.82 3.82 -4.54
CA ILE A 23 -11.81 3.76 -3.07
C ILE A 23 -12.76 4.85 -2.56
N THR A 24 -13.80 4.47 -1.83
CA THR A 24 -14.79 5.41 -1.27
C THR A 24 -14.48 5.82 0.17
N GLU A 25 -13.79 4.96 0.93
CA GLU A 25 -13.44 5.19 2.33
C GLU A 25 -12.22 4.33 2.72
N VAL A 26 -11.44 4.79 3.71
CA VAL A 26 -10.36 4.02 4.34
C VAL A 26 -10.47 4.13 5.85
N ARG A 27 -10.44 2.99 6.55
CA ARG A 27 -10.40 2.94 8.02
C ARG A 27 -9.05 2.41 8.46
N ASN A 28 -8.29 3.24 9.18
CA ASN A 28 -7.01 2.85 9.76
C ASN A 28 -7.10 2.84 11.29
N TYR A 29 -7.04 1.63 11.87
CA TYR A 29 -7.06 1.44 13.32
C TYR A 29 -5.66 1.40 13.95
N TRP A 30 -4.61 1.43 13.13
CA TRP A 30 -3.22 1.51 13.58
C TRP A 30 -2.49 2.65 12.86
N PRO A 31 -2.55 3.88 13.40
CA PRO A 31 -2.05 5.09 12.74
C PRO A 31 -0.60 4.98 12.24
N ARG A 32 0.25 4.25 12.97
CA ARG A 32 1.68 4.06 12.65
C ARG A 32 1.96 3.22 11.40
N HIS A 33 0.95 2.63 10.74
CA HIS A 33 1.15 1.96 9.44
C HIS A 33 1.41 2.92 8.28
N ILE A 34 0.97 4.17 8.40
CA ILE A 34 1.20 5.19 7.37
C ILE A 34 2.46 5.94 7.75
N ALA A 35 3.52 5.80 6.95
CA ALA A 35 4.71 6.62 7.11
C ALA A 35 4.36 8.09 6.79
N THR A 36 4.62 9.00 7.72
CA THR A 36 4.45 10.44 7.54
C THR A 36 5.83 11.10 7.55
N PRO A 37 6.53 11.13 6.40
CA PRO A 37 7.84 11.76 6.33
C PRO A 37 7.72 13.26 6.63
N SER A 38 8.74 13.78 7.32
CA SER A 38 8.91 15.21 7.51
C SER A 38 9.34 15.89 6.21
N VAL A 39 9.09 17.19 6.10
CA VAL A 39 9.52 17.98 4.94
C VAL A 39 11.05 17.91 4.75
N ALA A 40 11.81 17.82 5.85
CA ALA A 40 13.27 17.71 5.81
C ALA A 40 13.78 16.37 5.26
N GLU A 41 12.98 15.29 5.31
CA GLU A 41 13.35 13.97 4.77
C GLU A 41 13.06 13.83 3.27
N LEU A 42 12.42 14.84 2.65
CA LEU A 42 12.07 14.87 1.23
C LEU A 42 12.95 15.83 0.40
N GLN A 43 13.85 16.59 1.04
CA GLN A 43 14.82 17.50 0.39
C GLN A 43 16.17 16.80 0.20
#